data_AF-A0A3P6TPR9-F1
#
_entry.id   AF-A0A3P6TPR9-F1
#
_cell.length_a   1.000
_cell.length_b   1.000
_cell.length_c   1.000
_cell.angle_alpha   90.00
_cell.angle_beta   90.00
_cell.angle_gamma   90.00
#
_symmetry.space_group_name_H-M   'P 1'
#
loop_
_entity.id
_entity.type
_entity.pdbx_description
1 polymer ?
#
loop_
_entity_poly.entity_id
_entity_poly.type
_entity_poly.pdbx_seq_one_letter_code
_entity_poly.pdbx_strand_id
1 'polypeptide(L)' 'IVNDESKDVLIEFYAPWCGHCKAFEPKYKELAAKLKKTEPNLVIAKMDAIANDAPSPYSVEGFPTIYFAPSSKKVGT' A
#
# COMPACT_ATOMS: atom_id res chain seq x y z
N ILE A 1 8.04 -6.29 5.68
CA ILE A 1 6.70 -6.58 5.08
C ILE A 1 6.63 -6.02 3.66
N VAL A 2 6.78 -4.70 3.45
CA VAL A 2 6.75 -4.12 2.09
C VAL A 2 7.90 -4.65 1.21
N ASN A 3 9.09 -4.77 1.79
CA ASN A 3 10.29 -5.30 1.12
C ASN A 3 10.41 -6.83 1.17
N ASP A 4 9.34 -7.55 1.48
CA ASP A 4 9.35 -9.02 1.41
C ASP A 4 9.32 -9.45 -0.06
N GLU A 5 10.42 -9.99 -0.56
CA GLU A 5 10.59 -10.42 -1.96
C GLU A 5 9.72 -11.63 -2.32
N SER A 6 9.17 -12.33 -1.33
CA SER A 6 8.27 -13.48 -1.57
C SER A 6 6.81 -13.09 -1.77
N LYS A 7 6.47 -11.81 -1.59
CA LYS A 7 5.06 -11.35 -1.58
C LYS A 7 4.84 -10.12 -2.45
N ASP A 8 3.71 -10.14 -3.14
CA ASP A 8 3.19 -8.95 -3.78
C ASP A 8 2.61 -8.04 -2.70
N VAL A 9 2.88 -6.73 -2.78
CA VAL A 9 2.41 -5.78 -1.78
C VAL A 9 1.69 -4.63 -2.47
N LEU A 10 0.42 -4.42 -2.15
CA LEU A 10 -0.30 -3.20 -2.45
C LEU A 10 -0.25 -2.31 -1.21
N ILE A 11 0.36 -1.13 -1.32
CA ILE A 11 0.48 -0.18 -0.21
C ILE A 11 -0.26 1.13 -0.52
N GLU A 12 -1.12 1.56 0.40
CA GLU A 12 -1.74 2.88 0.42
C GLU A 12 -0.96 3.80 1.38
N PHE A 13 -0.42 4.90 0.85
CA PHE A 13 0.08 6.02 1.64
C PHE A 13 -1.05 7.02 1.84
N TYR A 14 -1.41 7.26 3.11
CA TYR A 14 -2.52 8.12 3.47
C TYR A 14 -2.09 9.21 4.46
N ALA A 15 -2.94 10.23 4.58
CA ALA A 15 -2.84 11.28 5.59
C ALA A 15 -4.13 11.30 6.45
N PRO A 16 -4.05 11.37 7.79
CA PRO A 16 -5.23 11.32 8.67
C PRO A 16 -6.24 12.46 8.45
N TRP A 17 -5.79 13.59 7.94
CA TRP A 17 -6.61 14.77 7.67
C TRP A 17 -7.20 14.79 6.25
N CYS A 18 -6.77 13.89 5.35
CA CYS A 18 -7.25 13.87 3.97
C CYS A 18 -8.65 13.26 3.86
N GLY A 19 -9.62 14.06 3.40
CA GLY A 19 -11.00 13.61 3.19
C GLY A 19 -11.13 12.49 2.15
N HIS A 20 -10.34 12.54 1.07
CA HIS A 20 -10.32 11.49 0.05
C HIS A 20 -9.81 10.16 0.60
N CYS A 21 -8.81 10.16 1.49
CA CYS A 21 -8.32 8.95 2.15
C CYS A 21 -9.42 8.31 3.02
N LYS A 22 -10.14 9.12 3.79
CA LYS A 22 -11.25 8.63 4.63
C LYS A 22 -12.38 8.02 3.79
N ALA A 23 -12.70 8.63 2.65
CA ALA A 23 -13.70 8.10 1.72
C ALA A 23 -13.23 6.81 1.03
N PHE A 24 -11.93 6.66 0.80
CA PHE A 24 -11.34 5.49 0.16
C PHE A 24 -11.16 4.29 1.11
N GLU A 25 -10.89 4.52 2.39
CA GLU A 25 -10.68 3.48 3.41
C GLU A 25 -11.71 2.32 3.39
N PRO A 26 -13.04 2.55 3.34
CA PRO A 26 -14.00 1.45 3.30
C PRO A 26 -13.84 0.59 2.03
N LYS A 27 -13.51 1.20 0.89
CA LYS A 27 -13.29 0.49 -0.38
C LYS A 27 -11.98 -0.28 -0.37
N TYR A 28 -10.93 0.28 0.24
CA TYR A 28 -9.65 -0.40 0.39
C TYR A 28 -9.76 -1.63 1.31
N LYS A 29 -10.54 -1.54 2.40
CA LYS A 29 -10.86 -2.69 3.26
C LYS A 29 -11.69 -3.75 2.56
N GLU A 30 -12.68 -3.35 1.75
CA GLU A 30 -13.49 -4.27 0.95
C GLU A 30 -12.62 -5.04 -0.05
N LEU A 31 -11.71 -4.36 -0.74
CA LEU A 31 -10.73 -4.96 -1.64
C LEU A 31 -9.84 -5.97 -0.90
N ALA A 32 -9.32 -5.60 0.27
CA ALA A 32 -8.49 -6.48 1.09
C ALA A 32 -9.22 -7.76 1.50
N ALA A 33 -10.49 -7.65 1.90
CA ALA A 33 -11.30 -8.80 2.28
C ALA A 33 -11.57 -9.75 1.10
N LYS A 34 -11.78 -9.21 -0.10
CA LYS A 34 -11.99 -10.01 -1.33
C LYS A 34 -10.71 -10.73 -1.74
N LEU A 35 -9.60 -10.01 -1.84
CA LEU A 35 -8.35 -10.54 -2.36
C LEU A 35 -7.65 -11.48 -1.39
N LYS A 36 -7.86 -11.34 -0.07
CA LYS A 36 -7.33 -12.29 0.92
C LYS A 36 -7.75 -13.75 0.65
N LYS A 37 -8.89 -13.97 -0.02
CA LYS A 37 -9.40 -15.31 -0.34
C LYS A 37 -8.84 -15.88 -1.65
N THR A 38 -8.53 -15.02 -2.61
CA THR A 38 -8.14 -15.41 -3.96
C THR A 38 -6.64 -15.32 -4.19
N GLU A 39 -5.98 -14.37 -3.52
CA GLU A 39 -4.56 -14.03 -3.67
C GLU A 39 -3.82 -14.17 -2.32
N PRO A 40 -3.47 -15.39 -1.88
CA PRO A 40 -2.84 -15.61 -0.57
C PRO A 40 -1.43 -15.00 -0.46
N ASN A 41 -0.79 -14.72 -1.59
CA ASN A 41 0.56 -14.13 -1.66
C ASN A 41 0.54 -12.59 -1.72
N LEU A 42 -0.65 -11.98 -1.83
CA LEU A 42 -0.82 -10.53 -1.88
C LEU A 42 -1.04 -9.96 -0.47
N VAL A 43 -0.19 -9.03 -0.08
CA VAL A 43 -0.33 -8.23 1.15
C VAL A 43 -0.91 -6.88 0.78
N ILE A 44 -2.01 -6.51 1.45
CA ILE A 44 -2.63 -5.20 1.30
C ILE A 44 -2.37 -4.42 2.59
N ALA A 45 -1.66 -3.31 2.48
CA ALA A 45 -1.13 -2.54 3.60
C ALA A 45 -1.49 -1.05 3.46
N LYS A 46 -1.51 -0.34 4.58
CA LYS A 46 -1.61 1.13 4.59
C LYS A 46 -0.57 1.72 5.52
N MET A 47 -0.05 2.90 5.18
CA MET A 47 0.95 3.63 5.94
C MET A 47 0.55 5.10 6.05
N ASP A 48 0.66 5.64 7.26
CA ASP A 48 0.56 7.07 7.49
C ASP A 48 1.87 7.74 7.03
N ALA A 49 1.82 8.43 5.91
CA ALA A 49 2.98 9.11 5.31
C ALA A 49 3.16 10.56 5.81
N ILE A 50 2.35 11.00 6.78
CA ILE A 50 2.59 12.24 7.55
C ILE A 50 3.43 11.92 8.78
N ALA A 51 3.17 10.77 9.41
CA ALA A 51 3.88 10.32 10.61
C ALA A 51 5.18 9.56 10.31
N ASN A 52 5.37 9.09 9.07
CA ASN A 52 6.52 8.28 8.67
C ASN A 52 7.02 8.69 7.28
N ASP A 53 8.33 8.63 7.05
CA ASP A 53 8.91 8.78 5.72
C ASP A 53 8.62 7.53 4.88
N ALA A 54 8.15 7.75 3.64
CA ALA A 54 7.97 6.66 2.69
C ALA A 54 9.36 6.09 2.31
N PRO A 55 9.58 4.77 2.42
CA PRO A 55 10.87 4.19 2.08
C PRO A 55 11.12 4.32 0.56
N SER A 56 12.37 4.52 0.15
CA SER A 56 12.76 4.42 -1.27
C SER A 56 12.32 3.07 -1.84
N PRO A 57 11.76 2.98 -3.06
CA PRO A 57 11.65 4.03 -4.09
C PRO A 57 10.31 4.79 -4.10
N TYR A 58 9.51 4.74 -3.03
CA TYR A 58 8.17 5.33 -3.02
C TYR A 58 8.24 6.85 -2.77
N SER A 59 7.80 7.64 -3.75
CA SER A 59 7.64 9.09 -3.59
C SER A 59 6.18 9.43 -3.33
N VAL A 60 5.89 10.08 -2.21
CA VAL A 60 4.52 10.45 -1.82
C VAL A 60 4.39 11.97 -1.91
N GLU A 61 3.85 12.45 -3.02
CA GLU A 61 3.65 13.89 -3.29
C GLU A 61 2.22 14.36 -2.99
N GLY A 62 1.29 13.43 -2.74
CA GLY A 62 -0.11 13.71 -2.49
C GLY A 62 -0.83 12.56 -1.79
N PHE A 63 -2.11 12.74 -1.47
CA PHE A 63 -2.87 11.74 -0.72
C PHE A 63 -4.29 11.52 -1.28
N PRO A 64 -4.75 10.25 -1.39
CA PRO A 64 -3.97 9.02 -1.19
C PRO A 64 -3.01 8.76 -2.36
N THR A 65 -1.88 8.10 -2.08
CA THR A 65 -0.98 7.53 -3.11
C THR A 65 -0.92 6.03 -2.95
N ILE A 66 -1.06 5.29 -4.05
CA ILE A 66 -1.11 3.82 -4.03
C ILE A 66 0.05 3.29 -4.87
N TYR A 67 0.83 2.38 -4.30
CA TYR A 67 1.90 1.68 -4.99
C TYR A 67 1.67 0.18 -4.97
N PHE A 68 2.07 -0.49 -6.05
CA PHE A 68 2.12 -1.94 -6.14
C PHE A 68 3.58 -2.39 -6.27
N ALA A 69 4.01 -3.23 -5.33
CA ALA A 69 5.36 -3.75 -5.21
C ALA A 69 5.33 -5.27 -5.44
N PRO A 70 5.55 -5.72 -6.68
CA PRO A 70 5.51 -7.15 -7.00
C PRO A 70 6.73 -7.87 -6.40
N SER A 71 6.52 -9.11 -5.99
CA SER A 71 7.51 -10.04 -5.46
C SER A 71 8.78 -10.10 -6.31
N SER A 72 8.64 -10.14 -7.64
CA SER A 72 9.75 -10.35 -8.59
C SER A 72 10.50 -9.09 -9.06
N LYS A 73 10.14 -7.86 -8.63
CA LYS A 73 10.84 -6.61 -9.05
C LYS A 73 11.51 -5.83 -7.92
N LYS A 74 11.70 -6.44 -6.73
CA LYS A 74 12.36 -5.77 -5.61
C LYS A 74 13.90 -5.85 -5.68
N VAL A 75 14.42 -6.71 -6.56
CA VAL A 75 15.85 -6.79 -6.89
C VAL A 75 16.19 -5.73 -7.93
N GLY A 76 16.80 -4.62 -7.47
CA GLY A 76 17.68 -3.80 -8.32
C GLY A 76 17.11 -2.50 -8.90
N THR A 77 16.70 -1.57 -8.04
CA THR A 77 16.84 -0.12 -8.29
C THR A 77 17.27 0.58 -7.03
#